data_AF-A0A9P1HBN8-F1
#
_entry.id   AF-A0A9P1HBN8-F1
#
_cell.length_a   1.000
_cell.length_b   1.000
_cell.length_c   1.000
_cell.angle_alpha   90.00
_cell.angle_beta   90.00
_cell.angle_gamma   90.00
#
_symmetry.space_group_name_H-M   'P 1'
#
loop_
_entity.id
_entity.type
_entity.pdbx_description
1 polymer ?
#
loop_
_entity_poly.entity_id
_entity_poly.type
_entity_poly.pdbx_seq_one_letter_code
_entity_poly.pdbx_strand_id
1 'polypeptide(L)'
;MEESQTPLVPVYQLGRAFTAVTLVEGTVHVARKHALQLIHLEQALGIFVERPVQEWFLQYPTLMRWTNRVYSFIHIPGTILFLVLLYYFTTTRRRRSMAGMNGGDNSIGGNSGPMLYEARRRTMALCNLIAFVVFTLWPCMPPRLLSDPDYDGPDAVESKSFGFVDTVHSADGEKSVWTANKFCNQYAAMPSLHFGYSLLIGLTIATFPVAGLRSTSWKRLVIVILGLSYPAVILAAIVATANHFILDAVAGALVCCIAWNANGILLNLLVIEDYFLWVVRIHKPINWTDPETAVERTWQGSPLQVV
;
A
#
# COMPACT_ATOMS: atom_id res chain seq x y z
N MET A 1 15.37 1.57 -53.05
CA MET A 1 14.76 2.67 -52.28
C MET A 1 14.91 2.30 -50.82
N GLU A 2 15.73 3.09 -50.14
CA GLU A 2 16.26 2.92 -48.79
C GLU A 2 15.24 2.54 -47.69
N GLU A 3 15.72 1.68 -46.80
CA GLU A 3 15.27 1.56 -45.40
C GLU A 3 15.21 2.93 -44.72
N SER A 4 14.10 3.25 -44.06
CA SER A 4 14.08 4.22 -42.96
C SER A 4 13.70 3.50 -41.67
N GLN A 5 14.69 2.78 -41.14
CA GLN A 5 14.64 2.18 -39.81
C GLN A 5 14.73 3.32 -38.78
N THR A 6 13.62 3.62 -38.11
CA THR A 6 13.57 4.66 -37.07
C THR A 6 14.35 4.20 -35.81
N PRO A 7 15.29 5.01 -35.28
CA PRO A 7 16.26 4.60 -34.27
C PRO A 7 15.75 4.81 -32.84
N LEU A 8 14.56 4.31 -32.50
CA LEU A 8 14.01 4.43 -31.13
C LEU A 8 14.21 3.17 -30.27
N VAL A 9 14.87 2.15 -30.81
CA VAL A 9 15.04 0.84 -30.18
C VAL A 9 16.30 0.70 -29.29
N PRO A 10 17.42 1.43 -29.47
CA PRO A 10 18.62 1.19 -28.65
C PRO A 10 18.48 1.57 -27.18
N VAL A 11 17.85 2.71 -26.86
CA VAL A 11 17.75 3.22 -25.48
C VAL A 11 16.81 2.37 -24.63
N TYR A 12 15.70 1.93 -25.20
CA TYR A 12 14.76 1.03 -24.52
C TYR A 12 15.37 -0.36 -24.30
N GLN A 13 16.16 -0.85 -25.26
CA GLN A 13 16.88 -2.12 -25.10
C GLN A 13 18.08 -2.01 -24.15
N LEU A 14 18.78 -0.88 -24.10
CA LEU A 14 19.83 -0.57 -23.12
C LEU A 14 19.26 -0.42 -21.71
N GLY A 15 18.12 0.24 -21.54
CA GLY A 15 17.40 0.30 -20.27
C GLY A 15 16.93 -1.08 -19.81
N ARG A 16 16.46 -1.93 -20.74
CA ARG A 16 16.15 -3.34 -20.45
C ARG A 16 17.38 -4.16 -20.09
N ALA A 17 18.49 -4.00 -20.82
CA ALA A 17 19.73 -4.72 -20.57
C ALA A 17 20.35 -4.26 -19.24
N PHE A 18 20.36 -2.95 -18.95
CA PHE A 18 20.83 -2.42 -17.69
C PHE A 18 19.96 -2.91 -16.52
N THR A 19 18.63 -2.87 -16.64
CA THR A 19 17.72 -3.37 -15.58
C THR A 19 17.83 -4.90 -15.40
N ALA A 20 18.00 -5.65 -16.48
CA ALA A 20 18.20 -7.10 -16.45
C ALA A 20 19.59 -7.50 -15.91
N VAL A 21 20.62 -6.68 -16.12
CA VAL A 21 21.99 -6.91 -15.65
C VAL A 21 22.18 -6.41 -14.21
N THR A 22 21.42 -5.41 -13.76
CA THR A 22 21.39 -4.98 -12.34
C THR A 22 20.52 -5.87 -11.46
N LEU A 23 19.61 -6.68 -12.04
CA LEU A 23 19.11 -7.88 -11.37
C LEU A 23 20.22 -8.92 -11.39
N VAL A 24 21.23 -8.69 -10.55
CA VAL A 24 22.36 -9.61 -10.39
C VAL A 24 21.78 -10.97 -10.04
N GLU A 25 22.07 -12.03 -10.79
CA GLU A 25 21.56 -13.38 -10.52
C GLU A 25 21.76 -13.78 -9.04
N GLY A 26 22.85 -13.30 -8.42
CA GLY A 26 23.10 -13.41 -6.98
C GLY A 26 21.98 -12.87 -6.07
N THR A 27 21.28 -11.79 -6.46
CA THR A 27 20.13 -11.25 -5.70
C THR A 27 18.94 -12.20 -5.70
N VAL A 28 18.72 -12.94 -6.80
CA VAL A 28 17.64 -13.93 -6.92
C VAL A 28 17.93 -15.14 -6.03
N HIS A 29 19.17 -15.62 -6.02
CA HIS A 29 19.60 -16.70 -5.11
C HIS A 29 19.45 -16.32 -3.64
N VAL A 30 19.88 -15.11 -3.27
CA VAL A 30 19.74 -14.59 -1.89
C VAL A 30 18.26 -14.47 -1.51
N ALA A 31 17.42 -13.91 -2.39
CA ALA A 31 15.98 -13.78 -2.14
C ALA A 31 15.29 -15.13 -1.96
N ARG A 32 15.69 -16.16 -2.72
CA ARG A 32 15.20 -17.53 -2.57
C ARG A 32 15.63 -18.13 -1.24
N LYS A 33 16.89 -17.97 -0.85
CA LYS A 33 17.38 -18.42 0.45
C LYS A 33 16.62 -17.81 1.61
N HIS A 34 16.34 -16.51 1.55
CA HIS A 34 15.52 -15.83 2.56
C HIS A 34 14.09 -16.37 2.61
N ALA A 35 13.49 -16.71 1.47
CA ALA A 35 12.17 -17.33 1.43
C ALA A 35 12.17 -18.73 2.06
N LEU A 36 13.21 -19.54 1.81
CA LEU A 36 13.36 -20.85 2.48
C LEU A 36 13.54 -20.71 3.99
N GLN A 37 14.35 -19.75 4.45
CA GLN A 37 14.49 -19.43 5.87
C GLN A 37 13.15 -19.03 6.50
N LEU A 38 12.31 -18.29 5.76
CA LEU A 38 10.98 -17.90 6.19
C LEU A 38 10.06 -19.11 6.33
N ILE A 39 10.07 -20.02 5.36
CA ILE A 39 9.32 -21.28 5.43
C ILE A 39 9.75 -22.11 6.63
N HIS A 40 11.05 -22.27 6.86
CA HIS A 40 11.55 -23.01 8.03
C HIS A 40 11.10 -22.37 9.34
N LEU A 41 11.09 -21.04 9.41
CA LEU A 41 10.58 -20.31 10.56
C LEU A 41 9.07 -20.52 10.75
N GLU A 42 8.28 -20.46 9.69
CA GLU A 42 6.83 -20.71 9.74
C GLU A 42 6.51 -22.15 10.17
N GLN A 43 7.29 -23.12 9.68
CA GLN A 43 7.19 -24.52 10.11
C GLN A 43 7.56 -24.68 11.58
N ALA A 44 8.64 -24.04 12.04
CA ALA A 44 9.05 -24.06 13.44
C ALA A 44 8.00 -23.42 14.37
N LEU A 45 7.30 -22.39 13.88
CA LEU A 45 6.19 -21.74 14.58
C LEU A 45 4.85 -22.49 14.45
N GLY A 46 4.77 -23.51 13.59
CA GLY A 46 3.53 -24.26 13.33
C GLY A 46 2.46 -23.47 12.57
N ILE A 47 2.85 -22.41 11.86
CA ILE A 47 1.93 -21.52 11.11
C ILE A 47 2.06 -21.65 9.59
N PHE A 48 2.86 -22.60 9.11
CA PHE A 48 3.00 -22.90 7.68
C PHE A 48 1.70 -23.52 7.12
N VAL A 49 0.81 -22.67 6.63
CA VAL A 49 -0.55 -23.02 6.15
C VAL A 49 -0.77 -22.64 4.68
N GLU A 50 0.19 -21.96 4.08
CA GLU A 50 0.14 -21.39 2.73
C GLU A 50 -0.18 -22.46 1.70
N ARG A 51 0.48 -23.61 1.79
CA ARG A 51 0.31 -24.72 0.85
C ARG A 51 -1.09 -25.36 0.97
N PRO A 52 -1.54 -25.83 2.15
CA PRO A 52 -2.92 -26.33 2.31
C PRO A 52 -3.99 -25.34 1.87
N VAL A 53 -3.81 -24.05 2.17
CA VAL A 53 -4.75 -23.00 1.75
C VAL A 53 -4.77 -22.88 0.23
N GLN A 54 -3.61 -22.78 -0.43
CA GLN A 54 -3.54 -22.71 -1.88
C GLN A 54 -4.16 -23.94 -2.54
N GLU A 55 -3.82 -25.16 -2.08
CA GLU A 55 -4.37 -26.41 -2.59
C GLU A 55 -5.90 -26.44 -2.49
N TRP A 56 -6.48 -25.96 -1.39
CA TRP A 56 -7.93 -25.85 -1.24
C TRP A 56 -8.54 -24.87 -2.26
N PHE A 57 -7.95 -23.69 -2.48
CA PHE A 57 -8.44 -22.73 -3.47
C PHE A 57 -8.33 -23.25 -4.91
N LEU A 58 -7.29 -24.03 -5.22
CA LEU A 58 -7.08 -24.62 -6.55
C LEU A 58 -8.18 -25.64 -6.92
N GLN A 59 -8.83 -26.26 -5.93
CA GLN A 59 -9.98 -27.16 -6.17
C GLN A 59 -11.23 -26.42 -6.69
N TYR A 60 -11.29 -25.09 -6.54
CA TYR A 60 -12.42 -24.26 -6.92
C TYR A 60 -12.01 -23.21 -7.98
N PRO A 61 -11.96 -23.56 -9.27
CA PRO A 61 -11.47 -22.68 -10.34
C PRO A 61 -12.19 -21.34 -10.45
N THR A 62 -13.50 -21.31 -10.16
CA THR A 62 -14.29 -20.07 -10.16
C THR A 62 -13.89 -19.16 -9.00
N LEU A 63 -13.71 -19.73 -7.80
CA LEU A 63 -13.26 -18.98 -6.63
C LEU A 63 -11.86 -18.42 -6.85
N MET A 64 -10.93 -19.25 -7.36
CA MET A 64 -9.56 -18.82 -7.68
C MET A 64 -9.54 -17.67 -8.70
N ARG A 65 -10.38 -17.71 -9.75
CA ARG A 65 -10.53 -16.60 -10.70
C ARG A 65 -10.97 -15.30 -10.03
N TRP A 66 -11.99 -15.36 -9.17
CA TRP A 66 -12.42 -14.19 -8.39
C TRP A 66 -11.34 -13.69 -7.45
N THR A 67 -10.60 -14.58 -6.78
CA THR A 67 -9.48 -14.23 -5.91
C THR A 67 -8.38 -13.51 -6.68
N ASN A 68 -8.00 -14.02 -7.86
CA ASN A 68 -7.04 -13.37 -8.76
C ASN A 68 -7.52 -11.97 -9.16
N ARG A 69 -8.81 -11.82 -9.48
CA ARG A 69 -9.42 -10.54 -9.84
C ARG A 69 -9.41 -9.54 -8.69
N VAL A 70 -9.74 -10.00 -7.49
CA VAL A 70 -9.69 -9.18 -6.26
C VAL A 70 -8.28 -8.65 -6.04
N TYR A 71 -7.28 -9.54 -6.14
CA TYR A 71 -5.87 -9.19 -5.99
C TYR A 71 -5.40 -8.19 -7.06
N SER A 72 -5.60 -8.51 -8.35
CA SER A 72 -5.05 -7.74 -9.47
C SER A 72 -5.80 -6.44 -9.78
N PHE A 73 -7.12 -6.41 -9.59
CA PHE A 73 -7.98 -5.31 -10.10
C PHE A 73 -8.77 -4.58 -9.02
N ILE A 74 -9.05 -5.17 -7.86
CA ILE A 74 -9.91 -4.52 -6.85
C ILE A 74 -9.06 -3.79 -5.81
N HIS A 75 -7.92 -4.34 -5.41
CA HIS A 75 -7.15 -3.77 -4.32
C HIS A 75 -6.62 -2.35 -4.62
N ILE A 76 -5.97 -2.14 -5.77
CA ILE A 76 -5.37 -0.84 -6.12
C ILE A 76 -6.45 0.23 -6.35
N PRO A 77 -7.45 0.04 -7.25
CA PRO A 77 -8.52 1.01 -7.43
C PRO A 77 -9.35 1.21 -6.15
N GLY A 78 -9.54 0.14 -5.35
CA GLY A 78 -10.21 0.21 -4.07
C GLY A 78 -9.47 1.12 -3.07
N THR A 79 -8.15 1.04 -3.03
CA THR A 79 -7.31 1.92 -2.18
C THR A 79 -7.42 3.39 -2.62
N ILE A 80 -7.40 3.65 -3.93
CA ILE A 80 -7.58 5.00 -4.48
C ILE A 80 -8.98 5.53 -4.15
N LEU A 81 -10.02 4.73 -4.39
CA LEU A 81 -11.40 5.08 -4.08
C LEU A 81 -11.58 5.38 -2.59
N PHE A 82 -10.99 4.55 -1.72
CA PHE A 82 -11.00 4.80 -0.28
C PHE A 82 -10.38 6.15 0.07
N LEU A 83 -9.22 6.49 -0.49
CA LEU A 83 -8.57 7.78 -0.27
C LEU A 83 -9.43 8.96 -0.74
N VAL A 84 -10.06 8.83 -1.91
CA VAL A 84 -10.97 9.86 -2.45
C VAL A 84 -12.19 10.04 -1.55
N LEU A 85 -12.81 8.94 -1.11
CA LEU A 85 -13.95 8.99 -0.20
C LEU A 85 -13.56 9.55 1.16
N LEU A 86 -12.43 9.12 1.71
CA LEU A 86 -11.91 9.64 2.98
C LEU A 86 -11.67 11.15 2.88
N TYR A 87 -11.06 11.63 1.80
CA TYR A 87 -10.90 13.06 1.53
C TYR A 87 -12.26 13.77 1.45
N TYR A 88 -13.21 13.23 0.68
CA TYR A 88 -14.53 13.82 0.53
C TYR A 88 -15.28 13.95 1.87
N PHE A 89 -15.26 12.91 2.71
CA PHE A 89 -15.96 12.90 3.98
C PHE A 89 -15.28 13.74 5.07
N THR A 90 -13.95 13.71 5.15
CA THR A 90 -13.19 14.42 6.19
C THR A 90 -12.99 15.89 5.85
N THR A 91 -12.81 16.21 4.57
CA THR A 91 -12.42 17.55 4.09
C THR A 91 -13.59 18.26 3.42
N THR A 92 -14.11 17.74 2.30
CA THR A 92 -15.07 18.47 1.47
C THR A 92 -16.44 18.64 2.13
N ARG A 93 -17.00 17.57 2.69
CA ARG A 93 -18.34 17.61 3.32
C ARG A 93 -18.34 18.47 4.57
N ARG A 94 -17.26 18.42 5.37
CA ARG A 94 -17.12 19.22 6.59
C ARG A 94 -16.87 20.69 6.30
N ARG A 95 -16.09 21.01 5.25
CA ARG A 95 -15.93 22.39 4.75
C ARG A 95 -17.27 23.04 4.42
N ARG A 96 -18.19 22.32 3.76
CA ARG A 96 -19.55 22.82 3.48
C ARG A 96 -20.39 22.99 4.74
N SER A 97 -20.25 22.10 5.72
CA SER A 97 -20.95 22.21 7.00
C SER A 97 -20.49 23.43 7.80
N MET A 98 -19.18 23.71 7.84
CA MET A 98 -18.63 24.87 8.57
C MET A 98 -18.93 26.18 7.85
N ALA A 99 -18.90 26.22 6.52
CA ALA A 99 -19.25 27.41 5.75
C ALA A 99 -20.72 27.83 5.87
N GLY A 100 -21.60 26.95 6.37
CA GLY A 100 -23.01 27.25 6.67
C GLY A 100 -23.29 27.63 8.13
N MET A 101 -22.31 27.51 9.03
CA MET A 101 -22.46 27.90 10.44
C MET A 101 -21.87 29.30 10.62
N ASN A 102 -22.74 30.29 10.87
CA ASN A 102 -22.29 31.62 11.31
C ASN A 102 -21.44 31.45 12.58
N GLY A 103 -20.25 32.06 12.56
CA GLY A 103 -19.19 31.84 13.54
C GLY A 103 -19.67 31.83 14.99
N GLY A 104 -19.26 30.81 15.74
CA GLY A 104 -19.52 30.80 17.17
C GLY A 104 -19.29 29.49 17.90
N ASP A 105 -19.26 28.33 17.22
CA ASP A 105 -19.15 27.04 17.92
C ASP A 105 -17.92 26.23 17.51
N ASN A 106 -16.80 26.53 18.17
CA ASN A 106 -15.53 25.79 18.05
C ASN A 106 -15.56 24.40 18.73
N SER A 107 -16.72 23.92 19.18
CA SER A 107 -16.82 22.70 20.01
C SER A 107 -16.93 21.39 19.22
N ILE A 108 -17.08 21.40 17.88
CA ILE A 108 -17.18 20.16 17.09
C ILE A 108 -15.78 19.71 16.62
N GLY A 109 -14.86 19.53 17.57
CA GLY A 109 -13.57 18.88 17.41
C GLY A 109 -13.68 17.35 17.37
N GLY A 110 -14.64 16.79 16.63
CA GLY A 110 -14.72 15.33 16.45
C GLY A 110 -13.52 14.81 15.65
N ASN A 111 -12.89 13.71 16.10
CA ASN A 111 -11.74 12.95 15.56
C ASN A 111 -11.74 12.62 14.04
N SER A 112 -12.71 13.11 13.26
CA SER A 112 -12.92 12.87 11.82
C SER A 112 -12.51 14.07 10.95
N GLY A 113 -11.56 14.91 11.38
CA GLY A 113 -11.15 16.13 10.66
C GLY A 113 -10.24 15.85 9.44
N PRO A 114 -9.87 16.88 8.67
CA PRO A 114 -8.89 16.79 7.57
C PRO A 114 -7.55 16.18 8.00
N MET A 115 -7.17 16.42 9.26
CA MET A 115 -6.03 15.76 9.93
C MET A 115 -6.08 14.23 9.85
N LEU A 116 -7.27 13.61 9.86
CA LEU A 116 -7.41 12.15 9.71
C LEU A 116 -6.95 11.71 8.32
N TYR A 117 -7.41 12.39 7.26
CA TYR A 117 -6.97 12.09 5.89
C TYR A 117 -5.46 12.27 5.74
N GLU A 118 -4.93 13.38 6.25
CA GLU A 118 -3.49 13.66 6.20
C GLU A 118 -2.68 12.59 6.97
N ALA A 119 -3.14 12.19 8.16
CA ALA A 119 -2.50 11.13 8.93
C ALA A 119 -2.49 9.81 8.17
N ARG A 120 -3.61 9.39 7.56
CA ARG A 120 -3.66 8.14 6.78
C ARG A 120 -2.81 8.18 5.52
N ARG A 121 -2.76 9.34 4.83
CA ARG A 121 -1.85 9.54 3.70
C ARG A 121 -0.38 9.46 4.13
N ARG A 122 0.01 10.10 5.24
CA ARG A 122 1.36 10.01 5.80
C ARG A 122 1.70 8.60 6.24
N THR A 123 0.78 7.88 6.87
CA THR A 123 0.97 6.47 7.21
C THR A 123 1.27 5.63 5.98
N MET A 124 0.52 5.78 4.88
CA MET A 124 0.83 5.07 3.62
C MET A 124 2.21 5.43 3.06
N ALA A 125 2.58 6.71 3.07
CA ALA A 125 3.91 7.15 2.63
C ALA A 125 5.03 6.54 3.49
N LEU A 126 4.84 6.51 4.81
CA LEU A 126 5.80 5.91 5.73
C LEU A 126 5.87 4.39 5.59
N CYS A 127 4.75 3.70 5.34
CA CYS A 127 4.74 2.28 5.00
C CYS A 127 5.59 2.01 3.76
N ASN A 128 5.42 2.80 2.68
CA ASN A 128 6.24 2.68 1.48
C ASN A 128 7.72 2.89 1.76
N LEU A 129 8.06 3.90 2.56
CA LEU A 129 9.45 4.19 2.90
C LEU A 129 10.09 3.04 3.67
N ILE A 130 9.41 2.52 4.71
CA ILE A 130 9.91 1.38 5.49
C ILE A 130 10.01 0.13 4.61
N ALA A 131 8.98 -0.14 3.80
CA ALA A 131 8.99 -1.28 2.87
C ALA A 131 10.15 -1.18 1.88
N PHE A 132 10.40 0.01 1.31
CA PHE A 132 11.55 0.24 0.42
C PHE A 132 12.89 -0.05 1.11
N VAL A 133 13.07 0.38 2.36
CA VAL A 133 14.28 0.08 3.15
C VAL A 133 14.41 -1.43 3.36
N VAL A 134 13.34 -2.11 3.80
CA VAL A 134 13.37 -3.56 4.03
C VAL A 134 13.64 -4.33 2.74
N PHE A 135 12.98 -3.99 1.63
CA PHE A 135 13.20 -4.63 0.33
C PHE A 135 14.63 -4.47 -0.18
N THR A 136 15.26 -3.33 0.12
CA THR A 136 16.64 -3.05 -0.29
C THR A 136 17.64 -3.87 0.55
N LEU A 137 17.36 -4.08 1.84
CA LEU A 137 18.26 -4.76 2.76
C LEU A 137 18.05 -6.28 2.82
N TRP A 138 16.81 -6.75 2.64
CA TRP A 138 16.39 -8.14 2.80
C TRP A 138 15.35 -8.52 1.73
N PRO A 139 15.75 -8.74 0.48
CA PRO A 139 14.84 -9.21 -0.55
C PRO A 139 14.34 -10.62 -0.21
N CYS A 140 13.05 -10.89 -0.37
CA CYS A 140 12.43 -12.18 -0.07
C CYS A 140 11.56 -12.62 -1.25
N MET A 141 11.87 -13.79 -1.82
CA MET A 141 11.18 -14.31 -3.00
C MET A 141 9.73 -14.74 -2.66
N PRO A 142 8.72 -14.42 -3.49
CA PRO A 142 7.36 -14.87 -3.25
C PRO A 142 7.20 -16.39 -3.46
N PRO A 143 6.27 -17.06 -2.75
CA PRO A 143 6.12 -18.51 -2.79
C PRO A 143 5.93 -19.09 -4.20
N ARG A 144 5.15 -18.42 -5.06
CA ARG A 144 4.89 -18.84 -6.45
C ARG A 144 6.15 -19.01 -7.32
N LEU A 145 7.24 -18.29 -7.00
CA LEU A 145 8.49 -18.33 -7.77
C LEU A 145 9.50 -19.34 -7.20
N LEU A 146 9.21 -19.96 -6.05
CA LEU A 146 10.08 -20.96 -5.44
C LEU A 146 10.17 -22.25 -6.23
N SER A 147 9.06 -22.64 -6.87
CA SER A 147 8.93 -23.89 -7.61
C SER A 147 9.23 -23.75 -9.10
N ASP A 148 10.02 -22.74 -9.48
CA ASP A 148 10.48 -22.51 -10.86
C ASP A 148 11.24 -23.74 -11.42
N PRO A 149 10.76 -24.38 -12.51
CA PRO A 149 11.40 -25.56 -13.09
C PRO A 149 12.83 -25.32 -13.57
N ASP A 150 13.12 -24.11 -14.06
CA ASP A 150 14.38 -23.77 -14.74
C ASP A 150 15.53 -23.46 -13.77
N TYR A 151 15.25 -23.43 -12.46
CA TYR A 151 16.26 -23.18 -11.43
C TYR A 151 17.08 -24.43 -11.09
N ASP A 152 18.41 -24.37 -11.23
CA ASP A 152 19.34 -25.47 -10.93
C ASP A 152 20.40 -25.12 -9.86
N GLY A 153 20.05 -24.23 -8.92
CA GLY A 153 20.95 -23.87 -7.82
C GLY A 153 20.97 -24.87 -6.66
N PRO A 154 21.81 -24.65 -5.64
CA PRO A 154 22.02 -25.61 -4.54
C PRO A 154 20.73 -25.94 -3.76
N ASP A 155 19.85 -24.96 -3.62
CA ASP A 155 18.58 -25.12 -2.88
C ASP A 155 17.40 -25.54 -3.79
N ALA A 156 17.65 -25.90 -5.06
CA ALA A 156 16.59 -26.19 -6.03
C ALA A 156 15.74 -27.40 -5.66
N VAL A 157 16.35 -28.43 -5.07
CA VAL A 157 15.64 -29.65 -4.64
C VAL A 157 14.60 -29.31 -3.58
N GLU A 158 15.00 -28.51 -2.59
CA GLU A 158 14.13 -28.08 -1.50
C GLU A 158 13.07 -27.09 -2.01
N SER A 159 13.46 -26.06 -2.77
CA SER A 159 12.52 -25.03 -3.23
C SER A 159 11.42 -25.60 -4.13
N LYS A 160 11.75 -26.59 -4.97
CA LYS A 160 10.78 -27.28 -5.84
C LYS A 160 9.87 -28.23 -5.05
N SER A 161 10.31 -28.75 -3.90
CA SER A 161 9.52 -29.70 -3.09
C SER A 161 8.22 -29.12 -2.53
N PHE A 162 8.15 -27.79 -2.36
CA PHE A 162 6.97 -27.11 -1.84
C PHE A 162 5.82 -27.02 -2.85
N GLY A 163 6.10 -27.06 -4.15
CA GLY A 163 5.09 -27.19 -5.21
C GLY A 163 4.08 -26.04 -5.34
N PHE A 164 4.48 -24.81 -5.02
CA PHE A 164 3.60 -23.64 -5.17
C PHE A 164 3.26 -23.38 -6.65
N VAL A 165 2.02 -22.97 -6.91
CA VAL A 165 1.53 -22.70 -8.27
C VAL A 165 1.30 -21.20 -8.47
N ASP A 166 1.84 -20.63 -9.56
CA ASP A 166 1.54 -19.24 -9.94
C ASP A 166 0.20 -19.15 -10.68
N THR A 167 -0.86 -18.78 -9.96
CA THR A 167 -2.20 -18.63 -10.56
C THR A 167 -2.44 -17.26 -11.19
N VAL A 168 -1.60 -16.26 -10.91
CA VAL A 168 -1.83 -14.87 -11.33
C VAL A 168 -1.07 -14.53 -12.62
N HIS A 169 0.13 -15.10 -12.82
CA HIS A 169 0.98 -14.79 -13.97
C HIS A 169 1.09 -15.93 -14.99
N SER A 170 0.38 -17.05 -14.77
CA SER A 170 0.19 -18.11 -15.76
C SER A 170 -0.42 -17.59 -17.08
N ALA A 171 -0.36 -18.40 -18.14
CA ALA A 171 -0.85 -18.03 -19.48
C ALA A 171 -2.32 -17.57 -19.50
N ASP A 172 -3.15 -18.13 -18.61
CA ASP A 172 -4.57 -17.77 -18.40
C ASP A 172 -4.78 -16.78 -17.21
N GLY A 173 -3.70 -16.22 -16.67
CA GLY A 173 -3.72 -15.38 -15.47
C GLY A 173 -4.24 -13.96 -15.72
N GLU A 174 -4.97 -13.42 -14.74
CA GLU A 174 -5.51 -12.05 -14.75
C GLU A 174 -4.41 -11.01 -14.45
N LYS A 175 -3.52 -10.78 -15.43
CA LYS A 175 -2.46 -9.77 -15.37
C LYS A 175 -3.06 -8.36 -15.48
N SER A 176 -2.85 -7.51 -14.50
CA SER A 176 -3.15 -6.08 -14.62
C SER A 176 -1.90 -5.32 -15.07
N VAL A 177 -2.06 -4.18 -15.74
CA VAL A 177 -0.95 -3.29 -16.15
C VAL A 177 -0.05 -2.93 -14.96
N TRP A 178 -0.61 -2.96 -13.75
CA TRP A 178 0.09 -2.66 -12.50
C TRP A 178 0.83 -3.85 -11.89
N THR A 179 0.32 -5.09 -12.01
CA THR A 179 1.04 -6.31 -11.59
C THR A 179 2.07 -6.78 -12.61
N ALA A 180 1.91 -6.42 -13.89
CA ALA A 180 2.82 -6.73 -14.99
C ALA A 180 3.97 -5.72 -15.16
N ASN A 181 4.07 -4.70 -14.31
CA ASN A 181 5.01 -3.60 -14.51
C ASN A 181 6.45 -4.05 -14.17
N LYS A 182 7.33 -4.10 -15.18
CA LYS A 182 8.75 -4.54 -15.09
C LYS A 182 9.63 -3.72 -14.14
N PHE A 183 9.13 -2.59 -13.64
CA PHE A 183 9.82 -1.72 -12.68
C PHE A 183 9.53 -2.08 -11.21
N CYS A 184 8.55 -2.96 -10.96
CA CYS A 184 8.33 -3.52 -9.63
C CYS A 184 9.18 -4.79 -9.50
N ASN A 185 10.04 -4.86 -8.48
CA ASN A 185 10.86 -6.04 -8.21
C ASN A 185 9.93 -7.23 -7.87
N GLN A 186 9.73 -8.14 -8.83
CA GLN A 186 8.85 -9.30 -8.67
C GLN A 186 9.34 -10.29 -7.60
N TYR A 187 10.56 -10.09 -7.08
CA TYR A 187 11.20 -10.91 -6.05
C TYR A 187 11.17 -10.28 -4.64
N ALA A 188 10.34 -9.26 -4.40
CA ALA A 188 10.24 -8.57 -3.11
C ALA A 188 8.87 -8.77 -2.45
N ALA A 189 8.73 -9.87 -1.69
CA ALA A 189 7.49 -10.26 -1.01
C ALA A 189 7.34 -9.67 0.41
N MET A 190 8.45 -9.39 1.13
CA MET A 190 8.40 -8.94 2.53
C MET A 190 8.88 -7.48 2.69
N PRO A 191 8.09 -6.55 3.25
CA PRO A 191 6.76 -6.73 3.86
C PRO A 191 5.61 -6.65 2.85
N SER A 192 4.48 -7.30 3.15
CA SER A 192 3.30 -7.24 2.28
C SER A 192 2.59 -5.88 2.36
N LEU A 193 2.84 -5.01 1.38
CA LEU A 193 2.14 -3.73 1.24
C LEU A 193 0.65 -3.89 0.91
N HIS A 194 0.26 -4.94 0.18
CA HIS A 194 -1.14 -5.26 -0.08
C HIS A 194 -1.91 -5.46 1.22
N PHE A 195 -1.35 -6.28 2.11
CA PHE A 195 -1.95 -6.50 3.42
C PHE A 195 -1.86 -5.24 4.29
N GLY A 196 -0.71 -4.57 4.33
CA GLY A 196 -0.54 -3.33 5.10
C GLY A 196 -1.55 -2.24 4.75
N TYR A 197 -1.84 -2.01 3.46
CA TYR A 197 -2.85 -1.05 3.03
C TYR A 197 -4.27 -1.50 3.32
N SER A 198 -4.57 -2.78 3.10
CA SER A 198 -5.90 -3.30 3.43
C SER A 198 -6.19 -3.22 4.92
N LEU A 199 -5.18 -3.44 5.77
CA LEU A 199 -5.26 -3.28 7.22
C LEU A 199 -5.48 -1.81 7.61
N LEU A 200 -4.71 -0.88 7.02
CA LEU A 200 -4.92 0.56 7.23
C LEU A 200 -6.34 1.00 6.88
N ILE A 201 -6.85 0.55 5.72
CA ILE A 201 -8.21 0.84 5.26
C ILE A 201 -9.22 0.26 6.25
N GLY A 202 -9.08 -1.02 6.59
CA GLY A 202 -9.99 -1.72 7.48
C GLY A 202 -10.04 -1.13 8.88
N LEU A 203 -8.87 -0.80 9.45
CA LEU A 203 -8.77 -0.11 10.74
C LEU A 203 -9.33 1.31 10.67
N THR A 204 -9.12 2.05 9.58
CA THR A 204 -9.69 3.39 9.43
C THR A 204 -11.22 3.33 9.38
N ILE A 205 -11.81 2.37 8.67
CA ILE A 205 -13.26 2.17 8.62
C ILE A 205 -13.79 1.72 9.99
N ALA A 206 -13.15 0.73 10.61
CA ALA A 206 -13.55 0.21 11.92
C ALA A 206 -13.48 1.26 13.04
N THR A 207 -12.51 2.17 12.95
CA THR A 207 -12.33 3.25 13.94
C THR A 207 -13.04 4.55 13.56
N PHE A 208 -13.58 4.68 12.34
CA PHE A 208 -14.15 5.92 11.83
C PHE A 208 -15.21 6.49 12.80
N PRO A 209 -15.09 7.74 13.27
CA PRO A 209 -16.05 8.29 14.22
C PRO A 209 -17.37 8.62 13.51
N VAL A 210 -18.46 7.97 13.92
CA VAL A 210 -19.82 8.21 13.40
C VAL A 210 -20.63 8.92 14.47
N ALA A 211 -21.06 10.15 14.20
CA ALA A 211 -21.83 10.95 15.13
C ALA A 211 -23.15 10.26 15.52
N GLY A 212 -23.49 10.27 16.81
CA GLY A 212 -24.71 9.67 17.35
C GLY A 212 -24.69 8.14 17.50
N LEU A 213 -23.57 7.47 17.20
CA LEU A 213 -23.43 6.02 17.37
C LEU A 213 -22.64 5.70 18.64
N ARG A 214 -23.23 4.96 19.58
CA ARG A 214 -22.54 4.52 20.79
C ARG A 214 -21.53 3.41 20.44
N SER A 215 -20.41 3.38 21.15
CA SER A 215 -19.36 2.37 20.93
C SER A 215 -19.85 0.92 21.10
N THR A 216 -20.89 0.69 21.90
CA THR A 216 -21.47 -0.63 22.18
C THR A 216 -22.67 -0.98 21.29
N SER A 217 -23.05 -0.13 20.34
CA SER A 217 -24.19 -0.41 19.47
C SER A 217 -23.91 -1.54 18.49
N TRP A 218 -24.90 -2.39 18.21
CA TRP A 218 -24.79 -3.43 17.17
C TRP A 218 -24.39 -2.86 15.80
N LYS A 219 -24.85 -1.65 15.48
CA LYS A 219 -24.45 -0.91 14.26
C LYS A 219 -22.94 -0.63 14.22
N ARG A 220 -22.31 -0.36 15.37
CA ARG A 220 -20.85 -0.17 15.48
C ARG A 220 -20.13 -1.49 15.25
N LEU A 221 -20.65 -2.60 15.81
CA LEU A 221 -20.11 -3.94 15.58
C LEU A 221 -20.13 -4.29 14.08
N VAL A 222 -21.23 -4.00 13.38
CA VAL A 222 -21.33 -4.22 11.92
C VAL A 222 -20.26 -3.42 11.16
N ILE A 223 -20.03 -2.16 11.50
CA ILE A 223 -18.99 -1.33 10.87
C ILE A 223 -17.59 -1.93 11.10
N VAL A 224 -17.31 -2.40 12.31
CA VAL A 224 -16.03 -3.04 12.63
C VAL A 224 -15.84 -4.33 11.82
N ILE A 225 -16.87 -5.18 11.75
CA ILE A 225 -16.84 -6.41 10.96
C ILE A 225 -16.62 -6.11 9.48
N LEU A 226 -17.34 -5.13 8.93
CA LEU A 226 -17.16 -4.71 7.52
C LEU A 226 -15.79 -4.08 7.26
N GLY A 227 -15.24 -3.35 8.23
CA GLY A 227 -13.89 -2.81 8.14
C GLY A 227 -12.84 -3.92 8.12
N LEU A 228 -12.94 -4.89 9.03
CA LEU A 228 -11.97 -5.99 9.16
C LEU A 228 -12.15 -7.10 8.12
N SER A 229 -13.31 -7.20 7.47
CA SER A 229 -13.50 -8.17 6.37
C SER A 229 -12.61 -7.86 5.17
N TYR A 230 -12.32 -6.59 4.90
CA TYR A 230 -11.46 -6.20 3.78
C TYR A 230 -10.02 -6.74 3.91
N PRO A 231 -9.26 -6.48 4.99
CA PRO A 231 -7.94 -7.07 5.16
C PRO A 231 -7.98 -8.61 5.24
N ALA A 232 -9.05 -9.21 5.78
CA ALA A 232 -9.19 -10.67 5.78
C ALA A 232 -9.31 -11.25 4.36
N VAL A 233 -10.11 -10.61 3.49
CA VAL A 233 -10.24 -11.00 2.08
C VAL A 233 -8.92 -10.83 1.33
N ILE A 234 -8.20 -9.73 1.56
CA ILE A 234 -6.89 -9.51 0.93
C ILE A 234 -5.85 -10.51 1.43
N LEU A 235 -5.84 -10.85 2.73
CA LEU A 235 -4.98 -11.89 3.29
C LEU A 235 -5.23 -13.25 2.63
N ALA A 236 -6.51 -13.65 2.55
CA ALA A 236 -6.87 -14.88 1.86
C ALA A 236 -6.41 -14.85 0.39
N ALA A 237 -6.56 -13.71 -0.28
CA ALA A 237 -6.16 -13.57 -1.67
C ALA A 237 -4.64 -13.69 -1.89
N ILE A 238 -3.82 -13.02 -1.07
CA ILE A 238 -2.35 -13.07 -1.24
C ILE A 238 -1.77 -14.45 -0.94
N VAL A 239 -2.35 -15.18 0.01
CA VAL A 239 -1.94 -16.55 0.37
C VAL A 239 -2.42 -17.55 -0.69
N ALA A 240 -3.69 -17.48 -1.09
CA ALA A 240 -4.26 -18.38 -2.11
C ALA A 240 -3.54 -18.26 -3.47
N THR A 241 -3.09 -17.05 -3.81
CA THR A 241 -2.35 -16.78 -5.05
C THR A 241 -0.84 -17.01 -4.93
N ALA A 242 -0.36 -17.50 -3.79
CA ALA A 242 1.06 -17.73 -3.49
C ALA A 242 1.95 -16.49 -3.75
N ASN A 243 1.40 -15.28 -3.56
CA ASN A 243 2.16 -14.04 -3.70
C ASN A 243 2.94 -13.68 -2.44
N HIS A 244 2.46 -14.11 -1.27
CA HIS A 244 3.03 -13.77 0.03
C HIS A 244 2.89 -14.94 1.01
N PHE A 245 3.89 -15.07 1.89
CA PHE A 245 3.83 -15.91 3.08
C PHE A 245 3.00 -15.24 4.19
N ILE A 246 2.58 -15.99 5.21
CA ILE A 246 1.88 -15.44 6.37
C ILE A 246 2.79 -14.47 7.12
N LEU A 247 4.08 -14.78 7.26
CA LEU A 247 5.04 -13.86 7.88
C LEU A 247 5.24 -12.56 7.09
N ASP A 248 5.04 -12.57 5.77
CA ASP A 248 5.04 -11.32 4.99
C ASP A 248 3.87 -10.42 5.38
N ALA A 249 2.70 -11.01 5.64
CA ALA A 249 1.52 -10.31 6.13
C ALA A 249 1.72 -9.80 7.56
N VAL A 250 2.34 -10.60 8.43
CA VAL A 250 2.70 -10.18 9.80
C VAL A 250 3.67 -8.99 9.75
N ALA A 251 4.72 -9.06 8.94
CA ALA A 251 5.65 -7.96 8.73
C ALA A 251 4.94 -6.72 8.18
N GLY A 252 4.03 -6.88 7.21
CA GLY A 252 3.18 -5.80 6.69
C GLY A 252 2.30 -5.15 7.75
N ALA A 253 1.71 -5.94 8.66
CA ALA A 253 0.93 -5.42 9.78
C ALA A 253 1.80 -4.64 10.77
N LEU A 254 2.98 -5.16 11.13
CA LEU A 254 3.92 -4.48 12.02
C LEU A 254 4.37 -3.15 11.42
N VAL A 255 4.73 -3.13 10.13
CA VAL A 255 5.07 -1.90 9.40
C VAL A 255 3.90 -0.92 9.40
N CYS A 256 2.69 -1.39 9.13
CA CYS A 256 1.49 -0.55 9.19
C CYS A 256 1.28 0.05 10.58
N CYS A 257 1.43 -0.75 11.65
CA CYS A 257 1.28 -0.28 13.02
C CYS A 257 2.36 0.74 13.42
N ILE A 258 3.62 0.49 13.07
CA ILE A 258 4.72 1.43 13.30
C ILE A 258 4.43 2.73 12.54
N ALA A 259 4.11 2.64 11.25
CA ALA A 259 3.82 3.80 10.43
C ALA A 259 2.59 4.56 10.93
N TRP A 260 1.57 3.87 11.45
CA TRP A 260 0.37 4.50 12.00
C TRP A 260 0.69 5.39 13.20
N ASN A 261 1.57 4.92 14.08
CA ASN A 261 1.98 5.66 15.28
C ASN A 261 3.07 6.70 15.01
N ALA A 262 3.98 6.43 14.06
CA ALA A 262 5.15 7.25 13.77
C ALA A 262 4.98 8.20 12.56
N ASN A 263 3.81 8.26 11.93
CA ASN A 263 3.57 9.07 10.72
C ASN A 263 3.92 10.57 10.89
N GLY A 264 3.93 11.08 12.13
CA GLY A 264 4.31 12.46 12.45
C GLY A 264 5.77 12.78 12.14
N ILE A 265 6.67 11.79 12.09
CA ILE A 265 8.10 12.00 11.77
C ILE A 265 8.26 12.61 10.38
N LEU A 266 7.37 12.29 9.44
CA LEU A 266 7.39 12.87 8.09
C LEU A 266 7.15 14.39 8.09
N LEU A 267 6.60 14.97 9.16
CA LEU A 267 6.44 16.41 9.28
C LEU A 267 7.78 17.14 9.45
N ASN A 268 8.84 16.45 9.88
CA ASN A 268 10.20 17.03 9.89
C ASN A 268 10.70 17.34 8.48
N LEU A 269 10.14 16.69 7.45
CA LEU A 269 10.46 16.95 6.04
C LEU A 269 9.79 18.23 5.51
N LEU A 270 8.89 18.87 6.27
CA LEU A 270 8.27 20.14 5.86
C LEU A 270 9.32 21.24 5.68
N VAL A 271 10.40 21.24 6.45
CA VAL A 271 11.52 22.20 6.30
C VAL A 271 12.18 22.02 4.92
N ILE A 272 12.32 20.75 4.49
CA ILE A 272 12.90 20.42 3.19
C ILE A 272 11.92 20.78 2.07
N GLU A 273 10.63 20.53 2.25
CA GLU A 273 9.57 20.95 1.33
C GLU A 273 9.58 22.48 1.13
N ASP A 274 9.63 23.25 2.22
CA ASP A 274 9.63 24.70 2.17
C ASP A 274 10.89 25.24 1.48
N TYR A 275 12.05 24.64 1.77
CA TYR A 275 13.29 24.96 1.07
C TYR A 275 13.20 24.64 -0.42
N PHE A 276 12.67 23.47 -0.79
CA PHE A 276 12.47 23.07 -2.18
C PHE A 276 11.55 24.04 -2.91
N LEU A 277 10.37 24.35 -2.34
CA LEU A 277 9.40 25.30 -2.90
C LEU A 277 9.99 26.69 -3.07
N TRP A 278 10.81 27.14 -2.12
CA TRP A 278 11.57 28.38 -2.23
C TRP A 278 12.54 28.34 -3.41
N VAL A 279 13.33 27.27 -3.57
CA VAL A 279 14.28 27.09 -4.69
C VAL A 279 13.56 27.12 -6.04
N VAL A 280 12.43 26.41 -6.17
CA VAL A 280 11.68 26.35 -7.44
C VAL A 280 10.71 27.52 -7.64
N ARG A 281 10.69 28.50 -6.72
CA ARG A 281 9.79 29.67 -6.74
C ARG A 281 8.31 29.33 -6.85
N ILE A 282 7.88 28.23 -6.23
CA ILE A 282 6.47 27.82 -6.16
C ILE A 282 5.92 28.23 -4.80
N HIS A 283 4.78 28.92 -4.80
CA HIS A 283 4.11 29.27 -3.55
C HIS A 283 3.46 28.04 -2.92
N LYS A 284 3.64 27.85 -1.61
CA LYS A 284 2.99 26.76 -0.88
C LYS A 284 1.46 26.98 -0.91
N PRO A 285 0.66 26.00 -1.35
CA PRO A 285 -0.78 26.15 -1.34
C PRO A 285 -1.29 26.28 0.10
N ILE A 286 -2.17 27.27 0.33
CA ILE A 286 -2.78 27.51 1.63
C ILE A 286 -3.61 26.28 2.04
N ASN A 287 -3.32 25.70 3.19
CA ASN A 287 -4.12 24.62 3.74
C ASN A 287 -5.31 25.20 4.53
N TRP A 288 -6.40 25.49 3.84
CA TRP A 288 -7.66 25.98 4.41
C TRP A 288 -8.29 25.08 5.49
N THR A 289 -7.69 23.93 5.78
CA THR A 289 -8.16 23.00 6.81
C THR A 289 -7.33 22.98 8.09
N ASP A 290 -6.16 23.63 8.06
CA ASP A 290 -5.33 23.84 9.24
C ASP A 290 -5.63 25.25 9.78
N PRO A 291 -6.21 25.40 10.99
CA PRO A 291 -6.55 26.69 11.55
C PRO A 291 -5.35 27.64 11.70
N GLU A 292 -4.11 27.13 11.76
CA GLU A 292 -2.91 27.95 11.83
C GLU A 292 -2.52 28.56 10.47
N THR A 293 -2.84 27.88 9.36
CA THR A 293 -2.53 28.36 7.99
C THR A 293 -3.76 28.93 7.26
N ALA A 294 -4.97 28.64 7.73
CA ALA A 294 -6.23 29.17 7.23
C ALA A 294 -6.48 30.64 7.64
N VAL A 295 -5.59 31.23 8.44
CA VAL A 295 -5.62 32.66 8.73
C VAL A 295 -5.22 33.41 7.46
N GLU A 296 -6.23 33.87 6.70
CA GLU A 296 -6.06 35.14 5.99
C GLU A 296 -5.53 36.12 7.04
N ARG A 297 -4.28 36.59 6.90
CA ARG A 297 -3.88 37.82 7.56
C ARG A 297 -4.90 38.84 7.10
N THR A 298 -5.84 39.15 7.97
CA THR A 298 -6.79 40.25 7.75
C THR A 298 -5.95 41.42 7.30
N TRP A 299 -6.18 41.87 6.07
CA TRP A 299 -5.71 43.18 5.65
C TRP A 299 -6.50 44.16 6.51
N GLN A 300 -5.98 44.47 7.69
CA GLN A 300 -6.46 45.58 8.50
C GLN A 300 -6.10 46.84 7.71
N GLY A 301 -7.01 47.25 6.82
CA GLY A 301 -6.93 48.52 6.16
C GLY A 301 -6.76 49.59 7.22
N SER A 302 -5.60 50.27 7.19
CA SER A 302 -5.39 51.47 7.97
C SER A 302 -6.56 52.42 7.69
N PRO A 303 -7.33 52.85 8.70
CA PRO A 303 -8.28 53.91 8.47
C PRO A 303 -7.46 55.16 8.17
N LEU A 304 -7.48 55.59 6.91
CA LEU A 304 -7.04 56.93 6.52
C LEU A 304 -7.81 57.90 7.41
N GLN A 305 -7.14 58.46 8.41
CA GLN A 305 -7.62 59.67 9.08
C GLN A 305 -7.51 60.79 8.05
N VAL A 306 -8.64 61.09 7.43
CA VAL A 306 -8.84 62.34 6.71
C VAL A 306 -8.96 63.42 7.77
N VAL A 307 -7.95 64.28 7.84
CA VAL A 307 -8.01 65.61 8.48
C VAL A 307 -8.48 66.60 7.42
#